data_AF-A0A960ZQX4-F1
#
_entry.id   AF-A0A960ZQX4-F1
#
_cell.length_a   1.000
_cell.length_b   1.000
_cell.length_c   1.000
_cell.angle_alpha   90.00
_cell.angle_beta   90.00
_cell.angle_gamma   90.00
#
_symmetry.space_group_name_H-M   'P 1'
#
loop_
_entity.id
_entity.type
_entity.pdbx_description
1 polymer ?
#
loop_
_entity_poly.entity_id
_entity_poly.type
_entity_poly.pdbx_seq_one_letter_code
_entity_poly.pdbx_strand_id
1 'polypeptide(L)'
;MSTKRHLPIFLVALTAAANLQAGSPIEVARTNENTLNDLIREVPAISPSWEQQLRKLSSIQEQLYLHERKMRGEGMPLEMAAMFSSNYSAILAALIEDRITEQYGRELLSVHRQLVDHTREWLEKRVRDESYPGKLAENIDYFRSELDRYSIPLAEVPDQLRTPVINGYQAWVGELLAWGEAYGKLAPGEISRIRTKAADLERFERSYKQDGVLKDFERELLHGRFVKLARETVETIAR
;
A
#
# COMPACT_ATOMS: atom_id res chain seq x y z
N MET A 1 -20.76 46.27 -25.82
CA MET A 1 -21.18 45.37 -24.73
C MET A 1 -20.90 43.94 -25.18
N SER A 2 -19.80 43.37 -24.71
CA SER A 2 -19.25 42.08 -25.14
C SER A 2 -18.77 41.35 -23.89
N THR A 3 -19.30 40.15 -23.65
CA THR A 3 -18.69 39.17 -22.74
C THR A 3 -19.01 37.76 -23.25
N LYS A 4 -18.20 37.29 -24.21
CA LYS A 4 -18.06 35.86 -24.50
C LYS A 4 -17.37 35.22 -23.30
N ARG A 5 -18.04 34.24 -22.67
CA ARG A 5 -17.46 33.39 -21.63
C ARG A 5 -16.48 32.42 -22.29
N HIS A 6 -15.19 32.58 -22.00
CA HIS A 6 -14.18 31.57 -22.30
C HIS A 6 -14.13 30.58 -21.13
N LEU A 7 -14.50 29.32 -21.38
CA LEU A 7 -14.09 28.20 -20.53
C LEU A 7 -12.58 27.96 -20.75
N PRO A 8 -11.75 27.82 -19.72
CA PRO A 8 -10.41 27.29 -19.91
C PRO A 8 -10.51 25.77 -20.10
N ILE A 9 -10.21 25.33 -21.33
CA ILE A 9 -9.88 23.95 -21.66
C ILE A 9 -8.57 23.64 -20.91
N PHE A 10 -8.63 22.79 -19.89
CA PHE A 10 -7.45 22.20 -19.27
C PHE A 10 -6.83 21.21 -20.27
N LEU A 11 -5.97 21.73 -21.14
CA LEU A 11 -5.06 20.97 -21.96
C LEU A 11 -3.94 20.48 -21.05
N VAL A 12 -4.15 19.33 -20.39
CA VAL A 12 -3.07 18.63 -19.70
C VAL A 12 -2.18 18.03 -20.79
N ALA A 13 -1.05 18.69 -21.03
CA ALA A 13 -0.06 18.32 -22.02
C ALA A 13 0.44 16.87 -21.80
N LEU A 14 0.02 15.99 -22.72
CA LEU A 14 0.61 14.70 -23.03
C LEU A 14 2.03 14.90 -23.60
N THR A 15 3.02 15.15 -22.74
CA THR A 15 4.43 15.12 -23.17
C THR A 15 5.33 14.54 -22.08
N ALA A 16 5.28 13.22 -21.94
CA ALA A 16 6.39 12.38 -21.48
C ALA A 16 6.10 10.91 -21.86
N ALA A 17 5.76 10.69 -23.13
CA ALA A 17 5.65 9.37 -23.73
C ALA A 17 7.00 9.01 -24.35
N ALA A 18 7.88 8.42 -23.55
CA ALA A 18 8.98 7.60 -24.05
C ALA A 18 9.30 6.58 -22.96
N ASN A 19 8.89 5.33 -23.20
CA ASN A 19 9.17 4.13 -22.40
C ASN A 19 8.34 3.94 -21.10
N LEU A 20 7.02 3.80 -21.24
CA LEU A 20 6.09 3.41 -20.16
C LEU A 20 5.18 2.24 -20.61
N GLN A 21 5.80 1.14 -21.06
CA GLN A 21 5.12 -0.16 -21.24
C GLN A 21 5.66 -1.14 -20.21
N ALA A 22 4.80 -1.98 -19.64
CA ALA A 22 5.21 -3.20 -18.94
C ALA A 22 5.75 -4.20 -19.97
N GLY A 23 6.58 -5.14 -19.53
CA GLY A 23 7.33 -6.03 -20.41
C GLY A 23 6.44 -6.96 -21.25
N SER A 24 5.22 -7.29 -20.79
CA SER A 24 4.17 -7.92 -21.61
C SER A 24 2.81 -8.03 -20.88
N PRO A 25 1.72 -8.32 -21.61
CA PRO A 25 0.40 -8.69 -21.03
C PRO A 25 0.41 -9.93 -20.12
N ILE A 26 1.45 -10.78 -20.21
CA ILE A 26 1.60 -12.00 -19.38
C ILE A 26 2.00 -11.64 -17.95
N GLU A 27 2.74 -10.54 -17.74
CA GLU A 27 3.08 -10.05 -16.40
C GLU A 27 1.84 -9.56 -15.65
N VAL A 28 0.87 -8.97 -16.37
CA VAL A 28 -0.41 -8.48 -15.84
C VAL A 28 -1.39 -9.62 -15.51
N ALA A 29 -1.28 -10.77 -16.19
CA ALA A 29 -2.06 -11.96 -15.87
C ALA A 29 -1.53 -12.68 -14.62
N ARG A 30 -0.20 -12.80 -14.47
CA ARG A 30 0.46 -13.45 -13.33
C ARG A 30 0.31 -12.69 -12.01
N THR A 31 0.06 -11.38 -12.08
CA THR A 31 -0.15 -10.51 -10.92
C THR A 31 -1.44 -10.81 -10.15
N ASN A 32 -2.45 -11.43 -10.78
CA ASN A 32 -3.70 -11.79 -10.09
C ASN A 32 -3.57 -13.02 -9.17
N GLU A 33 -2.47 -13.78 -9.24
CA GLU A 33 -2.31 -15.07 -8.56
C GLU A 33 -1.29 -15.05 -7.40
N ASN A 34 -0.54 -13.95 -7.22
CA ASN A 34 0.73 -13.95 -6.47
C ASN A 34 0.81 -12.85 -5.40
N THR A 35 1.57 -13.10 -4.33
CA THR A 35 1.75 -12.13 -3.23
C THR A 35 2.73 -11.01 -3.61
N LEU A 36 2.71 -9.90 -2.86
CA LEU A 36 3.56 -8.71 -3.12
C LEU A 36 5.06 -9.05 -3.26
N ASN A 37 5.52 -10.10 -2.57
CA ASN A 37 6.91 -10.58 -2.63
C ASN A 37 7.25 -11.34 -3.92
N ASP A 38 6.28 -11.96 -4.58
CA ASP A 38 6.48 -12.74 -5.79
C ASP A 38 6.65 -11.83 -7.03
N LEU A 39 6.01 -10.66 -7.00
CA LEU A 39 6.07 -9.65 -8.07
C LEU A 39 7.43 -8.98 -8.21
N ILE A 40 8.17 -8.86 -7.11
CA ILE A 40 9.49 -8.21 -7.11
C ILE A 40 10.58 -9.18 -7.59
N ARG A 41 10.33 -10.49 -7.55
CA ARG A 41 11.31 -11.53 -7.95
C ARG A 41 11.49 -11.66 -9.47
N GLU A 42 10.53 -11.23 -10.29
CA GLU A 42 10.55 -11.47 -11.75
C GLU A 42 10.85 -10.24 -12.63
N VAL A 43 11.24 -9.08 -12.07
CA VAL A 43 11.52 -7.87 -12.87
C VAL A 43 12.71 -8.09 -13.84
N PRO A 44 12.53 -8.02 -15.18
CA PRO A 44 13.63 -8.24 -16.13
C PRO A 44 14.60 -7.06 -16.17
N ALA A 45 15.89 -7.38 -16.24
CA ALA A 45 17.01 -6.44 -16.18
C ALA A 45 17.13 -5.58 -17.45
N ILE A 46 17.18 -4.26 -17.27
CA ILE A 46 17.67 -3.33 -18.30
C ILE A 46 18.71 -2.40 -17.67
N SER A 47 19.99 -2.59 -18.05
CA SER A 47 21.14 -1.66 -17.91
C SER A 47 22.25 -2.01 -16.87
N PRO A 48 23.53 -1.65 -17.12
CA PRO A 48 24.73 -2.23 -16.49
C PRO A 48 25.06 -1.81 -15.04
N SER A 49 24.17 -1.16 -14.28
CA SER A 49 24.44 -0.88 -12.84
C SER A 49 23.88 -1.95 -11.90
N TRP A 50 23.95 -3.21 -12.34
CA TRP A 50 23.38 -4.41 -11.71
C TRP A 50 23.59 -4.50 -10.20
N GLU A 51 24.83 -4.34 -9.72
CA GLU A 51 25.09 -4.44 -8.28
C GLU A 51 24.46 -3.30 -7.48
N GLN A 52 24.41 -2.09 -8.04
CA GLN A 52 23.87 -0.94 -7.35
C GLN A 52 22.34 -0.97 -7.34
N GLN A 53 21.72 -1.47 -8.42
CA GLN A 53 20.27 -1.69 -8.50
C GLN A 53 19.83 -2.88 -7.65
N LEU A 54 20.56 -4.00 -7.67
CA LEU A 54 20.31 -5.14 -6.78
C LEU A 54 20.48 -4.77 -5.32
N ARG A 55 21.60 -4.13 -4.92
CA ARG A 55 21.80 -3.72 -3.52
C ARG A 55 20.70 -2.77 -3.06
N LYS A 56 20.25 -1.86 -3.94
CA LYS A 56 19.11 -1.01 -3.66
C LYS A 56 17.83 -1.83 -3.50
N LEU A 57 17.45 -2.65 -4.49
CA LEU A 57 16.25 -3.50 -4.44
C LEU A 57 16.23 -4.45 -3.25
N SER A 58 17.37 -5.04 -2.88
CA SER A 58 17.52 -5.87 -1.69
C SER A 58 17.36 -5.06 -0.41
N SER A 59 17.91 -3.84 -0.34
CA SER A 59 17.67 -2.93 0.78
C SER A 59 16.21 -2.48 0.86
N ILE A 60 15.55 -2.25 -0.28
CA ILE A 60 14.10 -1.97 -0.35
C ILE A 60 13.35 -3.15 0.27
N GLN A 61 13.53 -4.36 -0.29
CA GLN A 61 12.89 -5.60 0.13
C GLN A 61 13.11 -5.89 1.62
N GLU A 62 14.31 -5.63 2.11
CA GLU A 62 14.64 -5.78 3.52
C GLU A 62 13.84 -4.80 4.39
N GLN A 63 13.75 -3.52 4.01
CA GLN A 63 12.91 -2.57 4.73
C GLN A 63 11.42 -2.94 4.63
N LEU A 64 10.97 -3.48 3.50
CA LEU A 64 9.59 -3.98 3.35
C LEU A 64 9.31 -5.08 4.38
N TYR A 65 10.19 -6.06 4.37
CA TYR A 65 10.11 -7.24 5.20
C TYR A 65 10.17 -6.90 6.69
N LEU A 66 11.08 -6.01 7.09
CA LEU A 66 11.23 -5.61 8.49
C LEU A 66 10.00 -4.84 9.01
N HIS A 67 9.44 -3.92 8.21
CA HIS A 67 8.22 -3.22 8.60
C HIS A 67 7.02 -4.17 8.69
N GLU A 68 6.85 -5.06 7.71
CA GLU A 68 5.79 -6.08 7.74
C GLU A 68 5.90 -6.97 9.00
N ARG A 69 7.11 -7.45 9.33
CA ARG A 69 7.31 -8.25 10.53
C ARG A 69 6.98 -7.49 11.81
N LYS A 70 7.31 -6.19 11.88
CA LYS A 70 6.92 -5.34 13.00
C LYS A 70 5.40 -5.30 13.15
N MET A 71 4.67 -5.09 12.05
CA MET A 71 3.20 -5.06 12.04
C MET A 71 2.60 -6.40 12.44
N ARG A 72 3.23 -7.51 12.06
CA ARG A 72 2.84 -8.86 12.49
C ARG A 72 3.21 -9.18 13.94
N GLY A 73 3.70 -8.22 14.72
CA GLY A 73 4.01 -8.38 16.13
C GLY A 73 5.33 -9.12 16.40
N GLU A 74 6.30 -9.10 15.48
CA GLU A 74 7.59 -9.73 15.72
C GLU A 74 8.24 -9.22 17.03
N GLY A 75 8.71 -10.16 17.85
CA GLY A 75 9.32 -9.88 19.15
C GLY A 75 8.32 -9.79 20.31
N MET A 76 7.03 -9.96 20.05
CA MET A 76 5.99 -10.07 21.07
C MET A 76 5.75 -11.53 21.50
N PRO A 77 5.06 -11.77 22.64
CA PRO A 77 4.56 -13.09 22.99
C PRO A 77 3.73 -13.71 21.86
N LEU A 78 3.81 -15.04 21.72
CA LEU A 78 3.24 -15.79 20.59
C LEU A 78 1.76 -15.47 20.34
N GLU A 79 0.96 -15.41 21.41
CA GLU A 79 -0.48 -15.12 21.32
C GLU A 79 -0.74 -13.71 20.77
N MET A 80 0.00 -12.71 21.23
CA MET A 80 -0.10 -11.33 20.73
C MET A 80 0.35 -11.21 19.28
N ALA A 81 1.47 -11.85 18.93
CA ALA A 81 1.97 -11.88 17.56
C ALA A 81 0.96 -12.55 16.61
N ALA A 82 0.30 -13.63 17.05
CA ALA A 82 -0.75 -14.29 16.28
C ALA A 82 -1.96 -13.36 16.05
N MET A 83 -2.41 -12.64 17.09
CA MET A 83 -3.49 -11.66 16.96
C MET A 83 -3.14 -10.53 15.99
N PHE A 84 -1.95 -9.94 16.12
CA PHE A 84 -1.50 -8.89 15.20
C PHE A 84 -1.33 -9.40 13.78
N SER A 85 -0.68 -10.54 13.59
CA SER A 85 -0.50 -11.13 12.25
C SER A 85 -1.83 -11.44 11.58
N SER A 86 -2.79 -12.02 12.31
CA SER A 86 -4.14 -12.29 11.81
C SER A 86 -4.86 -11.00 11.41
N ASN A 87 -4.87 -10.00 12.30
CA ASN A 87 -5.53 -8.73 12.06
C ASN A 87 -4.92 -7.96 10.88
N TYR A 88 -3.60 -7.87 10.83
CA TYR A 88 -2.87 -7.22 9.74
C TYR A 88 -3.16 -7.89 8.39
N SER A 89 -3.12 -9.23 8.36
CA SER A 89 -3.39 -10.00 7.14
C SER A 89 -4.83 -9.80 6.65
N ALA A 90 -5.79 -9.74 7.56
CA ALA A 90 -7.19 -9.51 7.20
C ALA A 90 -7.43 -8.12 6.61
N ILE A 91 -6.84 -7.07 7.20
CA ILE A 91 -6.95 -5.70 6.69
C ILE A 91 -6.32 -5.60 5.31
N LEU A 92 -5.09 -6.14 5.14
CA LEU A 92 -4.42 -6.14 3.84
C LEU A 92 -5.18 -6.93 2.79
N ALA A 93 -5.69 -8.12 3.12
CA ALA A 93 -6.48 -8.91 2.18
C ALA A 93 -7.72 -8.13 1.71
N ALA A 94 -8.46 -7.53 2.64
CA ALA A 94 -9.65 -6.75 2.28
C ALA A 94 -9.31 -5.52 1.41
N LEU A 95 -8.20 -4.82 1.69
CA LEU A 95 -7.70 -3.72 0.87
C LEU A 95 -7.29 -4.17 -0.53
N ILE A 96 -6.44 -5.20 -0.60
CA ILE A 96 -5.89 -5.75 -1.84
C ILE A 96 -7.01 -6.27 -2.72
N GLU A 97 -8.02 -6.91 -2.13
CA GLU A 97 -9.12 -7.50 -2.87
C GLU A 97 -10.23 -6.51 -3.26
N ASP A 98 -10.05 -5.20 -3.09
CA ASP A 98 -11.07 -4.16 -3.32
C ASP A 98 -12.35 -4.37 -2.49
N ARG A 99 -12.25 -5.11 -1.37
CA ARG A 99 -13.39 -5.41 -0.49
C ARG A 99 -13.70 -4.30 0.50
N ILE A 100 -12.77 -3.36 0.67
CA ILE A 100 -12.95 -2.13 1.43
C ILE A 100 -12.33 -0.97 0.66
N THR A 101 -12.76 0.26 0.97
CA THR A 101 -12.15 1.45 0.38
C THR A 101 -10.73 1.67 0.89
N GLU A 102 -9.88 2.27 0.07
CA GLU A 102 -8.50 2.64 0.44
C GLU A 102 -8.45 3.53 1.69
N GLN A 103 -9.35 4.51 1.79
CA GLN A 103 -9.43 5.40 2.96
C GLN A 103 -9.72 4.60 4.23
N TYR A 104 -10.73 3.74 4.20
CA TYR A 104 -11.10 2.94 5.36
C TYR A 104 -9.97 1.97 5.76
N GLY A 105 -9.33 1.31 4.79
CA GLY A 105 -8.19 0.45 5.10
C GLY A 105 -6.97 1.22 5.64
N ARG A 106 -6.71 2.45 5.19
CA ARG A 106 -5.68 3.32 5.80
C ARG A 106 -5.99 3.65 7.26
N GLU A 107 -7.25 3.91 7.59
CA GLU A 107 -7.70 4.14 8.97
C GLU A 107 -7.49 2.88 9.82
N LEU A 108 -7.89 1.70 9.32
CA LEU A 108 -7.66 0.42 10.01
C LEU A 108 -6.17 0.12 10.24
N LEU A 109 -5.32 0.34 9.23
CA LEU A 109 -3.88 0.16 9.36
C LEU A 109 -3.27 1.17 10.35
N SER A 110 -3.82 2.39 10.44
CA SER A 110 -3.41 3.39 11.44
C SER A 110 -3.73 2.94 12.86
N VAL A 111 -4.95 2.46 13.10
CA VAL A 111 -5.35 1.90 14.39
C VAL A 111 -4.49 0.69 14.74
N HIS A 112 -4.26 -0.20 13.77
CA HIS A 112 -3.40 -1.36 13.94
C HIS A 112 -1.99 -0.98 14.40
N ARG A 113 -1.36 0.02 13.75
CA ARG A 113 -0.06 0.56 14.16
C ARG A 113 -0.07 1.06 15.60
N GLN A 114 -1.08 1.84 15.98
CA GLN A 114 -1.20 2.38 17.34
C GLN A 114 -1.29 1.25 18.38
N LEU A 115 -2.02 0.18 18.09
CA LEU A 115 -2.09 -1.00 18.96
C LEU A 115 -0.75 -1.73 19.06
N VAL A 116 -0.03 -1.90 17.95
CA VAL A 116 1.31 -2.51 17.92
C VAL A 116 2.28 -1.68 18.77
N ASP A 117 2.34 -0.38 18.55
CA ASP A 117 3.24 0.51 19.27
C ASP A 117 2.91 0.56 20.76
N HIS A 118 1.64 0.69 21.12
CA HIS A 118 1.20 0.67 22.51
C HIS A 118 1.50 -0.67 23.21
N THR A 119 1.41 -1.79 22.49
CA THR A 119 1.77 -3.11 23.03
C THR A 119 3.27 -3.21 23.29
N ARG A 120 4.10 -2.68 22.39
CA ARG A 120 5.56 -2.63 22.59
C ARG A 120 5.91 -1.79 23.81
N GLU A 121 5.32 -0.60 23.93
CA GLU A 121 5.48 0.25 25.12
C GLU A 121 5.08 -0.49 26.39
N TRP A 122 3.96 -1.23 26.38
CA TRP A 122 3.54 -2.03 27.53
C TRP A 122 4.52 -3.16 27.87
N LEU A 123 5.09 -3.84 26.86
CA LEU A 123 6.11 -4.88 27.06
C LEU A 123 7.39 -4.33 27.69
N GLU A 124 7.75 -3.07 27.39
CA GLU A 124 8.93 -2.41 27.95
C GLU A 124 8.74 -1.94 29.40
N LYS A 125 7.50 -1.88 29.92
CA LYS A 125 7.24 -1.45 31.30
C LYS A 125 7.79 -2.45 32.31
N ARG A 126 8.42 -1.92 33.37
CA ARG A 126 8.88 -2.69 34.53
C ARG A 126 7.74 -3.29 35.35
N VAL A 127 6.62 -2.56 35.45
CA VAL A 127 5.39 -3.01 36.10
C VAL A 127 4.31 -2.98 35.03
N ARG A 128 3.74 -4.15 34.73
CA ARG A 128 2.78 -4.33 33.64
C ARG A 128 1.37 -4.41 34.20
N ASP A 129 0.43 -3.77 33.53
CA ASP A 129 -1.00 -3.97 33.78
C ASP A 129 -1.41 -5.35 33.24
N GLU A 130 -1.76 -6.28 34.14
CA GLU A 130 -2.15 -7.64 33.80
C GLU A 130 -3.48 -7.71 33.03
N SER A 131 -4.31 -6.66 33.07
CA SER A 131 -5.56 -6.58 32.31
C SER A 131 -5.35 -6.23 30.83
N TYR A 132 -4.15 -5.73 30.48
CA TYR A 132 -3.85 -5.24 29.13
C TYR A 132 -4.03 -6.28 28.02
N PRO A 133 -3.54 -7.54 28.14
CA PRO A 133 -3.72 -8.55 27.10
C PRO A 133 -5.20 -8.83 26.79
N GLY A 134 -6.06 -8.85 27.82
CA GLY A 134 -7.51 -9.03 27.65
C GLY A 134 -8.13 -7.86 26.88
N LYS A 135 -7.81 -6.62 27.26
CA LYS A 135 -8.26 -5.41 26.55
C LYS A 135 -7.76 -5.35 25.11
N LEU A 136 -6.53 -5.81 24.86
CA LEU A 136 -5.95 -5.88 23.52
C LEU A 136 -6.75 -6.86 22.64
N ALA A 137 -7.07 -8.05 23.18
CA ALA A 137 -7.88 -9.04 22.48
C ALA A 137 -9.27 -8.49 22.15
N GLU A 138 -9.97 -7.90 23.13
CA GLU A 138 -11.28 -7.27 22.93
C GLU A 138 -11.25 -6.18 21.85
N ASN A 139 -10.21 -5.33 21.84
CA ASN A 139 -10.04 -4.30 20.82
C ASN A 139 -9.82 -4.91 19.43
N ILE A 140 -8.95 -5.92 19.31
CA ILE A 140 -8.68 -6.58 18.03
C ILE A 140 -9.96 -7.27 17.52
N ASP A 141 -10.70 -7.96 18.38
CA ASP A 141 -11.96 -8.62 18.02
C ASP A 141 -13.01 -7.62 17.57
N TYR A 142 -13.13 -6.49 18.27
CA TYR A 142 -14.00 -5.39 17.86
C TYR A 142 -13.63 -4.88 16.46
N PHE A 143 -12.35 -4.59 16.20
CA PHE A 143 -11.91 -4.11 14.89
C PHE A 143 -12.10 -5.15 13.78
N ARG A 144 -11.92 -6.44 14.08
CA ARG A 144 -12.21 -7.52 13.14
C ARG A 144 -13.69 -7.59 12.80
N SER A 145 -14.56 -7.43 13.80
CA SER A 145 -16.01 -7.40 13.58
C SER A 145 -16.45 -6.21 12.71
N GLU A 146 -15.84 -5.04 12.91
CA GLU A 146 -16.10 -3.85 12.08
C GLU A 146 -15.58 -4.07 10.65
N LEU A 147 -14.37 -4.60 10.49
CA LEU A 147 -13.85 -4.95 9.16
C LEU A 147 -14.78 -5.91 8.43
N ASP A 148 -15.22 -6.98 9.09
CA ASP A 148 -16.11 -7.97 8.48
C ASP A 148 -17.49 -7.37 8.15
N ARG A 149 -17.98 -6.40 8.94
CA ARG A 149 -19.24 -5.69 8.72
C ARG A 149 -19.22 -4.75 7.52
N TYR A 150 -18.11 -4.04 7.30
CA TYR A 150 -17.97 -3.04 6.23
C TYR A 150 -17.25 -3.59 4.99
N SER A 151 -16.69 -4.79 5.07
CA SER A 151 -16.13 -5.50 3.94
C SER A 151 -17.23 -6.10 3.07
N ILE A 152 -17.19 -5.85 1.77
CA ILE A 152 -18.01 -6.61 0.83
C ILE A 152 -17.43 -8.03 0.66
N PRO A 153 -18.28 -9.06 0.47
CA PRO A 153 -17.82 -10.40 0.13
C PRO A 153 -16.99 -10.40 -1.16
N LEU A 154 -15.95 -11.22 -1.22
CA LEU A 154 -15.08 -11.29 -2.41
C LEU A 154 -15.86 -11.62 -3.69
N ALA A 155 -16.88 -12.48 -3.59
CA ALA A 155 -17.74 -12.87 -4.70
C ALA A 155 -18.57 -11.71 -5.29
N GLU A 156 -18.72 -10.62 -4.54
CA GLU A 156 -19.43 -9.41 -4.96
C GLU A 156 -18.49 -8.36 -5.57
N VAL A 157 -17.17 -8.58 -5.52
CA VAL A 157 -16.18 -7.70 -6.15
C VAL A 157 -16.03 -8.07 -7.63
N PRO A 158 -16.34 -7.17 -8.59
CA PRO A 158 -16.23 -7.50 -10.01
C PRO A 158 -14.77 -7.75 -10.44
N ASP A 159 -14.46 -8.93 -10.97
CA ASP A 159 -13.10 -9.29 -11.41
C ASP A 159 -12.53 -8.32 -12.45
N GLN A 160 -13.40 -7.75 -13.30
CA GLN A 160 -12.98 -6.75 -14.30
C GLN A 160 -12.53 -5.42 -13.70
N LEU A 161 -12.77 -5.19 -12.41
CA LEU A 161 -12.35 -4.00 -11.67
C LEU A 161 -11.25 -4.29 -10.65
N ARG A 162 -11.05 -5.54 -10.25
CA ARG A 162 -10.07 -5.92 -9.22
C ARG A 162 -8.65 -5.60 -9.64
N THR A 163 -7.89 -4.93 -8.76
CA THR A 163 -6.49 -4.56 -9.03
C THR A 163 -5.54 -4.91 -7.88
N PRO A 164 -5.47 -6.18 -7.47
CA PRO A 164 -4.80 -6.57 -6.23
C PRO A 164 -3.35 -6.12 -6.11
N VAL A 165 -2.62 -6.09 -7.23
CA VAL A 165 -1.23 -5.65 -7.24
C VAL A 165 -1.06 -4.16 -7.06
N ILE A 166 -1.89 -3.37 -7.75
CA ILE A 166 -1.91 -1.91 -7.60
C ILE A 166 -2.30 -1.58 -6.16
N ASN A 167 -3.34 -2.23 -5.64
CA ASN A 167 -3.82 -2.04 -4.28
C ASN A 167 -2.76 -2.43 -3.25
N GLY A 168 -2.00 -3.49 -3.52
CA GLY A 168 -0.86 -3.89 -2.71
C GLY A 168 0.23 -2.81 -2.67
N TYR A 169 0.61 -2.25 -3.82
CA TYR A 169 1.56 -1.13 -3.87
C TYR A 169 1.03 0.13 -3.18
N GLN A 170 -0.26 0.44 -3.31
CA GLN A 170 -0.90 1.57 -2.63
C GLN A 170 -0.86 1.42 -1.11
N ALA A 171 -1.36 0.29 -0.60
CA ALA A 171 -1.33 -0.02 0.83
C ALA A 171 0.10 0.08 1.36
N TRP A 172 1.05 -0.46 0.60
CA TRP A 172 2.45 -0.44 0.94
C TRP A 172 3.08 0.97 0.98
N VAL A 173 2.86 1.79 -0.05
CA VAL A 173 3.33 3.19 -0.06
C VAL A 173 2.73 3.95 1.13
N GLY A 174 1.47 3.69 1.45
CA GLY A 174 0.82 4.21 2.65
C GLY A 174 1.55 3.81 3.94
N GLU A 175 1.91 2.54 4.08
CA GLU A 175 2.66 2.02 5.23
C GLU A 175 4.05 2.64 5.36
N LEU A 176 4.80 2.73 4.26
CA LEU A 176 6.13 3.35 4.25
C LEU A 176 6.08 4.82 4.63
N LEU A 177 5.08 5.57 4.14
CA LEU A 177 4.91 6.96 4.50
C LEU A 177 4.56 7.13 5.98
N ALA A 178 3.67 6.28 6.51
CA ALA A 178 3.32 6.31 7.92
C ALA A 178 4.52 5.97 8.81
N TRP A 179 5.32 4.98 8.42
CA TRP A 179 6.56 4.63 9.10
C TRP A 179 7.58 5.79 9.03
N GLY A 180 7.79 6.35 7.84
CA GLY A 180 8.77 7.42 7.63
C GLY A 180 8.43 8.70 8.41
N GLU A 181 7.13 9.00 8.53
CA GLU A 181 6.61 10.08 9.37
C GLU A 181 6.83 9.81 10.86
N ALA A 182 6.46 8.62 11.35
CA ALA A 182 6.56 8.27 12.77
C ALA A 182 8.00 8.25 13.29
N TYR A 183 8.96 7.83 12.47
CA TYR A 183 10.38 7.74 12.85
C TYR A 183 11.23 8.92 12.41
N GLY A 184 10.62 9.99 11.88
CA GLY A 184 11.33 11.18 11.41
C GLY A 184 12.33 10.89 10.28
N LYS A 185 12.11 9.81 9.52
CA LYS A 185 12.95 9.36 8.40
C LYS A 185 12.63 10.06 7.10
N LEU A 186 11.51 10.78 7.05
CA LEU A 186 11.12 11.59 5.90
C LEU A 186 10.88 13.03 6.34
N ALA A 187 11.41 13.98 5.56
CA ALA A 187 11.08 15.38 5.78
C ALA A 187 9.60 15.64 5.45
N PRO A 188 8.90 16.55 6.15
CA PRO A 188 7.49 16.85 5.87
C PRO A 188 7.19 17.19 4.40
N GLY A 189 8.11 17.88 3.72
CA GLY A 189 7.99 18.21 2.30
C GLY A 189 8.06 16.98 1.37
N GLU A 190 8.86 15.97 1.74
CA GLU A 190 8.98 14.72 1.00
C GLU A 190 7.74 13.85 1.17
N ILE A 191 7.23 13.74 2.40
CA ILE A 191 5.97 13.07 2.71
C ILE A 191 4.84 13.70 1.89
N SER A 192 4.72 15.03 1.91
CA SER A 192 3.69 15.76 1.17
C SER A 192 3.77 15.52 -0.34
N ARG A 193 4.99 15.53 -0.91
CA ARG A 193 5.22 15.24 -2.32
C ARG A 193 4.74 13.84 -2.71
N ILE A 194 5.12 12.83 -1.93
CA ILE A 194 4.75 11.43 -2.22
C ILE A 194 3.24 11.22 -2.00
N ARG A 195 2.66 11.77 -0.94
CA ARG A 195 1.20 11.74 -0.69
C ARG A 195 0.41 12.35 -1.85
N THR A 196 0.88 13.47 -2.40
CA THR A 196 0.24 14.12 -3.55
C THR A 196 0.26 13.18 -4.77
N LYS A 197 1.41 12.57 -5.06
CA LYS A 197 1.53 11.59 -6.16
C LYS A 197 0.67 10.36 -5.95
N ALA A 198 0.59 9.83 -4.73
CA ALA A 198 -0.30 8.72 -4.40
C ALA A 198 -1.76 9.10 -4.68
N ALA A 199 -2.23 10.23 -4.15
CA ALA A 199 -3.58 10.71 -4.35
C ALA A 199 -3.91 11.00 -5.83
N ASP A 200 -2.93 11.46 -6.61
CA ASP A 200 -3.09 11.60 -8.07
C ASP A 200 -3.31 10.24 -8.73
N LEU A 201 -2.53 9.22 -8.39
CA LEU A 201 -2.68 7.87 -8.94
C LEU A 201 -4.01 7.22 -8.53
N GLU A 202 -4.44 7.39 -7.28
CA GLU A 202 -5.76 6.94 -6.80
C GLU A 202 -6.91 7.62 -7.57
N ARG A 203 -6.74 8.90 -7.95
CA ARG A 203 -7.70 9.58 -8.84
C ARG A 203 -7.69 9.01 -10.25
N PHE A 204 -6.51 8.72 -10.80
CA PHE A 204 -6.39 8.08 -12.12
C PHE A 204 -7.03 6.70 -12.14
N GLU A 205 -6.79 5.88 -11.12
CA GLU A 205 -7.40 4.56 -10.99
C GLU A 205 -8.93 4.63 -10.95
N ARG A 206 -9.49 5.51 -10.11
CA ARG A 206 -10.94 5.72 -10.07
C ARG A 206 -11.50 6.16 -11.42
N SER A 207 -10.77 6.98 -12.16
CA SER A 207 -11.17 7.38 -13.52
C SER A 207 -11.21 6.20 -14.49
N TYR A 208 -10.29 5.25 -14.37
CA TYR A 208 -10.30 4.06 -15.23
C TYR A 208 -11.33 3.02 -14.78
N LYS A 209 -11.65 2.95 -13.49
CA LYS A 209 -12.72 2.07 -12.99
C LYS A 209 -14.14 2.64 -13.24
N GLN A 210 -14.26 3.89 -13.70
CA GLN A 210 -15.55 4.60 -13.79
C GLN A 210 -16.53 3.99 -14.80
N ASP A 211 -16.05 3.43 -15.90
CA ASP A 211 -16.88 2.77 -16.92
C ASP A 211 -17.23 1.32 -16.56
N GLY A 212 -16.83 0.86 -15.36
CA GLY A 212 -17.12 -0.47 -14.84
C GLY A 212 -16.21 -1.57 -15.40
N VAL A 213 -15.25 -1.23 -16.28
CA VAL A 213 -14.35 -2.20 -16.90
C VAL A 213 -12.94 -1.63 -17.01
N LEU A 214 -12.01 -2.20 -16.26
CA LEU A 214 -10.61 -1.80 -16.34
C LEU A 214 -9.89 -2.58 -17.45
N LYS A 215 -9.54 -1.89 -18.54
CA LYS A 215 -8.89 -2.48 -19.73
C LYS A 215 -7.45 -2.87 -19.43
N ASP A 216 -6.94 -3.86 -20.16
CA ASP A 216 -5.57 -4.38 -19.95
C ASP A 216 -4.49 -3.29 -20.03
N PHE A 217 -4.59 -2.36 -20.98
CA PHE A 217 -3.63 -1.26 -21.08
C PHE A 217 -3.76 -0.24 -19.92
N GLU A 218 -4.96 -0.06 -19.36
CA GLU A 218 -5.20 0.82 -18.20
C GLU A 218 -4.57 0.20 -16.94
N ARG A 219 -4.70 -1.13 -16.79
CA ARG A 219 -4.02 -1.91 -15.73
C ARG A 219 -2.51 -1.76 -15.83
N GLU A 220 -1.97 -1.93 -17.03
CA GLU A 220 -0.55 -1.83 -17.30
C GLU A 220 0.01 -0.45 -16.95
N LEU A 221 -0.69 0.60 -17.36
CA LEU A 221 -0.33 1.99 -17.05
C LEU A 221 -0.38 2.30 -15.55
N LEU A 222 -1.42 1.84 -14.85
CA LEU A 222 -1.53 2.00 -13.40
C LEU A 222 -0.39 1.27 -12.69
N HIS A 223 -0.12 0.02 -13.06
CA HIS A 223 0.94 -0.78 -12.47
C HIS A 223 2.31 -0.10 -12.59
N GLY A 224 2.71 0.32 -13.80
CA GLY A 224 3.98 1.00 -14.01
C GLY A 224 4.13 2.31 -13.21
N ARG A 225 3.02 3.04 -13.04
CA ARG A 225 3.01 4.28 -12.23
C ARG A 225 3.18 4.00 -10.74
N PHE A 226 2.50 2.99 -10.20
CA PHE A 226 2.62 2.62 -8.79
C PHE A 226 3.99 2.04 -8.44
N VAL A 227 4.58 1.23 -9.32
CA VAL A 227 5.97 0.75 -9.15
C VAL A 227 6.94 1.92 -9.06
N LYS A 228 6.79 2.92 -9.95
CA LYS A 228 7.63 4.13 -9.93
C LYS A 228 7.47 4.92 -8.63
N LEU A 229 6.24 5.08 -8.14
CA LEU A 229 5.96 5.77 -6.89
C LEU A 229 6.53 5.03 -5.68
N ALA A 230 6.36 3.70 -5.62
CA ALA A 230 6.91 2.86 -4.56
C ALA A 230 8.43 2.97 -4.52
N ARG A 231 9.08 2.90 -5.68
CA ARG A 231 10.53 3.09 -5.80
C ARG A 231 10.98 4.47 -5.29
N GLU A 232 10.32 5.55 -5.74
CA GLU A 232 10.65 6.91 -5.28
C GLU A 232 10.50 7.04 -3.75
N THR A 233 9.45 6.45 -3.18
CA THR A 233 9.18 6.48 -1.74
C THR A 233 10.33 5.86 -0.96
N VAL A 234 10.77 4.67 -1.37
CA VAL A 234 11.86 3.98 -0.68
C VAL A 234 13.21 4.67 -0.89
N GLU A 235 13.50 5.14 -2.12
CA GLU A 235 14.72 5.90 -2.39
C GLU A 235 14.78 7.22 -1.62
N THR A 236 13.64 7.73 -1.16
CA THR A 236 13.58 8.91 -0.29
C THR A 236 13.80 8.52 1.17
N ILE A 237 13.19 7.43 1.63
CA ILE A 237 13.35 6.87 2.98
C ILE A 237 14.80 6.44 3.28
N ALA A 238 15.49 5.88 2.29
CA ALA A 238 16.82 5.30 2.46
C ALA A 238 17.98 6.33 2.48
N ARG A 239 17.69 7.63 2.39
CA ARG A 239 18.68 8.72 2.43
C ARG A 239 19.04 9.09 3.86
#